data_AF-A0A3B0XP88-F1
#
_entry.id   AF-A0A3B0XP88-F1
#
_cell.length_a   1.000
_cell.length_b   1.000
_cell.length_c   1.000
_cell.angle_alpha   90.00
_cell.angle_beta   90.00
_cell.angle_gamma   90.00
#
_symmetry.space_group_name_H-M   'P 1'
#
loop_
_entity.id
_entity.type
_entity.pdbx_description
1 polymer ?
#
loop_
_entity_poly.entity_id
_entity_poly.type
_entity_poly.pdbx_seq_one_letter_code
_entity_poly.pdbx_strand_id
1 'polypeptide(L)' 'MIGQQGVTENILNELEIAIEHHELVKIKIAGEDRDSRNKVIERLIKASSAEAVQKIGKTLTLYRRNHKKPRIDLP' A
#
# COMPACT_ATOMS: atom_id res chain seq x y z
N MET A 1 -0.64 -4.56 8.36
CA MET A 1 -0.95 -3.28 9.06
C MET A 1 0.38 -2.62 9.39
N ILE A 2 0.50 -1.30 9.28
CA ILE A 2 1.71 -0.56 9.64
C ILE A 2 1.55 -0.03 11.06
N GLY A 3 2.42 -0.47 11.97
CA GLY A 3 2.44 -0.08 13.37
C GLY A 3 3.21 1.22 13.64
N GLN A 4 3.43 1.53 14.92
CA GLN A 4 4.10 2.77 15.35
C GLN A 4 5.56 2.89 14.90
N GLN A 5 6.21 1.76 14.59
CA GLN A 5 7.58 1.74 14.04
C GLN A 5 7.65 2.24 12.58
N GLY A 6 6.50 2.52 11.94
CA GLY A 6 6.45 3.05 10.59
C GLY A 6 6.80 2.03 9.51
N VAL A 7 7.32 2.52 8.37
CA VAL A 7 7.69 1.70 7.21
C VAL A 7 9.11 1.15 7.39
N THR A 8 9.21 -0.16 7.59
CA THR A 8 10.46 -0.93 7.60
C THR A 8 10.65 -1.67 6.27
N GLU A 9 11.85 -2.16 5.99
CA GLU A 9 12.13 -2.94 4.79
C GLU A 9 11.30 -4.23 4.73
N ASN A 10 11.09 -4.92 5.85
CA ASN A 10 10.22 -6.10 5.91
C ASN A 10 8.79 -5.77 5.46
N ILE A 11 8.25 -4.63 5.90
CA ILE A 11 6.90 -4.19 5.48
C ILE A 11 6.86 -3.91 3.97
N LEU A 12 7.93 -3.34 3.40
CA LEU A 12 8.02 -3.11 1.96
C LEU A 12 8.08 -4.42 1.17
N ASN A 13 8.85 -5.41 1.66
CA ASN A 13 8.94 -6.73 1.05
C ASN A 13 7.59 -7.47 1.10
N GLU A 14 6.90 -7.44 2.25
CA GLU A 14 5.56 -8.00 2.39
C GLU A 14 4.56 -7.30 1.48
N LEU A 15 4.63 -5.97 1.38
CA LEU A 15 3.78 -5.19 0.50
C LEU A 15 3.97 -5.59 -0.96
N GLU A 16 5.22 -5.74 -1.41
CA GLU A 16 5.55 -6.14 -2.77
C GLU A 16 4.96 -7.52 -3.11
N ILE A 17 5.14 -8.50 -2.22
CA ILE A 17 4.56 -9.84 -2.38
C ILE A 17 3.03 -9.75 -2.44
N ALA A 18 2.42 -8.98 -1.54
CA ALA A 18 0.96 -8.87 -1.46
C ALA A 18 0.36 -8.20 -2.69
N ILE A 19 0.97 -7.11 -3.18
CA ILE A 19 0.56 -6.43 -4.41
C ILE A 19 0.71 -7.36 -5.61
N GLU A 20 1.83 -8.05 -5.74
CA GLU A 20 2.06 -8.95 -6.87
C GLU A 20 1.01 -10.08 -6.93
N HIS A 21 0.60 -10.62 -5.77
CA HIS A 21 -0.37 -11.72 -5.70
C HIS A 21 -1.82 -11.27 -5.78
N HIS A 22 -2.17 -10.12 -5.20
CA HIS A 22 -3.56 -9.70 -5.06
C HIS A 22 -3.96 -8.57 -5.99
N GLU A 23 -2.99 -7.86 -6.57
CA GLU A 23 -3.11 -6.62 -7.36
C GLU A 23 -3.71 -5.43 -6.59
N LEU A 24 -4.70 -5.67 -5.72
CA LEU A 24 -5.36 -4.71 -4.86
C LEU A 24 -5.15 -5.09 -3.40
N VAL A 25 -4.54 -4.19 -2.63
CA VAL A 25 -4.28 -4.42 -1.20
C VAL A 25 -4.73 -3.23 -0.37
N LYS A 26 -5.26 -3.57 0.81
CA LYS A 26 -5.74 -2.61 1.80
C LYS A 26 -4.81 -2.61 3.00
N ILE A 27 -4.28 -1.45 3.34
CA ILE A 27 -3.27 -1.25 4.36
C ILE A 27 -3.83 -0.28 5.41
N LYS A 28 -3.89 -0.74 6.66
CA LYS A 28 -4.17 0.12 7.80
C LYS A 28 -2.86 0.72 8.32
N ILE A 29 -2.79 2.04 8.44
CA ILE A 29 -1.64 2.83 8.90
C ILE A 29 -1.98 3.39 10.27
N ALA A 30 -1.28 2.92 11.31
CA ALA A 30 -1.43 3.46 12.65
C ALA A 30 -0.87 4.89 12.75
N GLY A 31 -1.34 5.64 13.75
CA GLY A 31 -0.94 7.03 13.98
C GLY A 31 -2.12 7.99 13.98
N GLU A 32 -2.04 9.02 14.83
CA GLU A 32 -3.02 10.10 14.96
C GLU A 32 -2.72 11.23 13.96
N ASP A 33 -1.43 11.52 13.78
CA ASP A 33 -0.97 12.61 12.92
C ASP A 33 -1.24 12.37 11.43
N ARG A 34 -1.79 13.37 10.76
CA ARG A 34 -2.15 13.31 9.34
C ARG A 34 -0.92 13.46 8.45
N ASP A 35 0.02 14.32 8.82
CA ASP A 35 1.18 14.61 7.98
C ASP A 35 2.18 13.45 7.98
N SER A 36 2.45 12.86 9.14
CA SER A 36 3.27 11.64 9.26
C SER A 36 2.67 10.49 8.46
N ARG A 37 1.35 10.31 8.50
CA ARG A 37 0.66 9.30 7.69
C ARG A 37 0.76 9.58 6.19
N ASN A 38 0.66 10.83 5.76
CA ASN A 38 0.86 11.19 4.35
C ASN A 38 2.27 10.83 3.88
N LYS A 39 3.31 11.13 4.68
CA LYS A 39 4.70 10.72 4.39
C LYS A 39 4.86 9.21 4.27
N VAL A 40 4.21 8.45 5.15
CA VAL A 40 4.17 6.98 5.06
C VAL A 40 3.52 6.53 3.77
N ILE A 41 2.35 7.08 3.42
CA ILE A 41 1.63 6.76 2.19
C ILE A 41 2.50 7.02 0.96
N GLU A 42 3.14 8.20 0.88
CA GLU A 42 4.04 8.54 -0.23
C GLU A 42 5.21 7.56 -0.36
N ARG A 43 5.79 7.14 0.77
CA ARG A 43 6.87 6.14 0.77
C ARG A 43 6.38 4.79 0.24
N LEU A 44 5.20 4.34 0.63
CA LEU A 44 4.62 3.07 0.16
C LEU A 44 4.33 3.10 -1.33
N ILE A 45 3.72 4.18 -1.82
CA ILE A 45 3.42 4.39 -3.25
C ILE A 45 4.72 4.35 -4.07
N LYS A 46 5.73 5.12 -3.65
CA LYS A 46 7.03 5.17 -4.34
C LYS A 46 7.74 3.82 -4.35
N ALA A 47 7.71 3.08 -3.23
CA ALA A 47 8.41 1.81 -3.11
C ALA A 47 7.74 0.67 -3.90
N SER A 48 6.41 0.67 -3.95
CA SER A 48 5.64 -0.40 -4.62
C SER A 48 5.34 -0.13 -6.09
N SER A 49 5.57 1.09 -6.59
CA SER A 49 5.12 1.53 -7.92
C SER A 49 3.62 1.27 -8.15
N ALA A 50 2.84 1.32 -7.07
CA ALA A 50 1.40 1.09 -7.08
C ALA A 50 0.64 2.41 -6.95
N GLU A 51 -0.57 2.45 -7.47
CA GLU A 51 -1.42 3.62 -7.42
C GLU A 51 -2.32 3.60 -6.18
N ALA A 52 -2.47 4.75 -5.52
CA ALA A 52 -3.38 4.90 -4.39
C ALA A 52 -4.80 5.19 -4.88
N VAL A 53 -5.60 4.13 -5.00
CA VAL A 53 -7.00 4.23 -5.46
C VAL A 53 -7.92 4.82 -4.39
N GLN A 54 -7.58 4.67 -3.10
CA GLN A 54 -8.43 5.17 -2.02
C GLN A 54 -7.63 5.49 -0.75
N LYS A 55 -8.00 6.59 -0.09
CA LYS A 55 -7.48 7.01 1.22
C LYS A 55 -8.65 7.39 2.13
N ILE A 56 -9.02 6.52 3.07
CA ILE A 56 -10.09 6.79 4.05
C ILE A 56 -9.54 6.66 5.45
N GLY A 57 -9.49 7.78 6.18
CA GLY A 57 -8.99 7.81 7.54
C GLY A 57 -7.61 7.14 7.62
N LYS A 58 -7.50 6.12 8.48
CA LYS A 58 -6.26 5.37 8.71
C LYS A 58 -6.05 4.22 7.71
N THR A 59 -6.82 4.17 6.62
CA THR A 59 -6.78 3.08 5.63
C THR A 59 -6.38 3.61 4.25
N LEU A 60 -5.41 2.94 3.63
CA LEU A 60 -4.93 3.14 2.28
C LEU A 60 -5.26 1.91 1.44
N THR A 61 -5.80 2.09 0.24
CA THR A 61 -5.92 1.03 -0.75
C THR A 61 -4.96 1.33 -1.89
N LEU A 62 -4.09 0.35 -2.21
CA LEU A 62 -3.15 0.42 -3.32
C LEU A 62 -3.54 -0.60 -4.39
N TYR A 63 -3.36 -0.23 -5.65
CA TYR A 63 -3.54 -1.10 -6.80
C TYR A 63 -2.29 -1.09 -7.69
N ARG A 64 -1.86 -2.28 -8.12
CA ARG A 64 -0.90 -2.46 -9.21
C ARG A 64 -1.29 -3.68 -10.01
N ARG A 65 -1.45 -3.52 -11.32
CA ARG A 65 -1.76 -4.64 -12.21
C ARG A 65 -0.58 -5.60 -12.28
N ASN A 66 -0.85 -6.90 -12.18
CA ASN A 66 0.11 -7.94 -12.48
C ASN A 66 0.12 -8.21 -13.98
N HIS A 67 1.24 -7.91 -14.64
CA HIS A 67 1.38 -8.10 -16.08
C HIS A 67 1.51 -9.57 -16.50
N LYS A 68 1.95 -10.46 -15.60
CA LYS A 68 2.14 -11.89 -15.89
C LYS A 68 0.86 -12.69 -15.70
N LYS A 69 0.09 -12.36 -14.65
CA LYS A 69 -1.13 -13.07 -14.25
C LYS A 69 -2.16 -12.07 -13.71
N PRO A 70 -2.81 -11.29 -14.60
CA PRO A 70 -3.85 -10.35 -14.16
C PRO A 70 -5.00 -11.11 -13.48
N ARG A 71 -5.48 -10.58 -12.35
CA ARG A 71 -6.56 -11.17 -11.54
C ARG A 71 -7.82 -10.33 -11.49
N ILE A 72 -7.66 -9.01 -11.62
CA ILE A 72 -8.73 -8.02 -11.58
C ILE A 72 -8.94 -7.53 -13.01
N ASP A 73 -10.10 -7.87 -13.57
CA ASP A 73 -10.58 -7.27 -14.81
C ASP A 73 -11.13 -5.87 -14.49
N LEU A 74 -10.39 -4.86 -14.94
CA LEU A 74 -10.83 -3.47 -14.87
C LEU A 74 -11.67 -3.14 -16.11
N PRO A 75 -12.80 -2.42 -15.95
CA PRO A 75 -13.64 -1.96 -17.06
C PRO A 75 -12.96 -0.89 -17.91
#